data_AF-A0A0F5P643-F1
#
_entry.id   AF-A0A0F5P643-F1
#
_cell.length_a   1.000
_cell.length_b   1.000
_cell.length_c   1.000
_cell.angle_alpha   90.00
_cell.angle_beta   90.00
_cell.angle_gamma   90.00
#
_symmetry.space_group_name_H-M   'P 1'
#
loop_
_entity.id
_entity.type
_entity.pdbx_description
1 polymer ?
#
loop_
_entity_poly.entity_id
_entity_poly.type
_entity_poly.pdbx_seq_one_letter_code
_entity_poly.pdbx_strand_id
1 'polypeptide(L)'
;MISSRSHLAVSLGLLACLSACAAAPDLGARPALRSAPSVAAERTLAGDATAAAWPAGGWWRDYGDAQLTALIEEGLRGSPDAAIAAARFRMAQGMAQAAGAALLPSVDARAQAGLEKQSKNLGIPPQFVPSGWQDVGQASLNLAFDIDLWGRNRAQLAAAISEAEAARIEQDLAGLMLTTGIATAYADLARLYAERDVLAAAVDLRLATQRLVSDRVRSGLDTRAELKQADASVPQARADLAATDEAIATTRHQIAALIGAGPDRGLTIARPALA
;
A
#
# COMPACT_ATOMS: atom_id res chain seq x y z
N MET A 1 37.67 -49.98 -35.54
CA MET A 1 36.93 -50.09 -34.27
C MET A 1 37.10 -48.87 -33.33
N ILE A 2 38.02 -47.94 -33.57
CA ILE A 2 38.25 -46.78 -32.68
C ILE A 2 37.26 -45.62 -32.95
N SER A 3 36.81 -45.38 -34.19
CA SER A 3 35.90 -44.26 -34.51
C SER A 3 34.46 -44.47 -34.00
N SER A 4 33.94 -45.71 -34.01
CA SER A 4 32.59 -46.02 -33.54
C SER A 4 32.38 -45.73 -32.04
N ARG A 5 33.41 -45.91 -31.23
CA ARG A 5 33.38 -45.60 -29.78
C ARG A 5 33.43 -44.09 -29.49
N SER A 6 34.09 -43.31 -30.35
CA SER A 6 34.16 -41.85 -30.23
C SER A 6 32.83 -41.19 -30.62
N HIS A 7 32.16 -41.69 -31.65
CA HIS A 7 30.82 -41.20 -32.02
C HIS A 7 29.79 -41.48 -30.92
N LEU A 8 29.80 -42.68 -30.31
CA LEU A 8 28.88 -43.01 -29.22
C LEU A 8 29.07 -42.13 -27.97
N ALA A 9 30.32 -41.82 -27.60
CA ALA A 9 30.60 -40.94 -26.46
C ALA A 9 30.16 -39.49 -26.70
N VAL A 10 30.33 -38.99 -27.92
CA VAL A 10 29.85 -37.65 -28.32
C VAL A 10 28.32 -37.60 -28.34
N SER A 11 27.66 -38.63 -28.87
CA SER A 11 26.19 -38.72 -28.87
C SER A 11 25.62 -38.75 -27.45
N LEU A 12 26.23 -39.51 -26.55
CA LEU A 12 25.77 -39.65 -25.16
C LEU A 12 26.02 -38.36 -24.36
N GLY A 13 27.14 -37.67 -24.59
CA GLY A 13 27.41 -36.35 -24.01
C GLY A 13 26.42 -35.30 -24.49
N LEU A 14 26.07 -35.31 -25.78
CA LEU A 14 25.07 -34.39 -26.34
C LEU A 14 23.67 -34.67 -25.76
N LEU A 15 23.24 -35.93 -25.68
CA LEU A 15 21.98 -36.33 -25.03
C LEU A 15 21.90 -35.93 -23.56
N ALA A 16 23.01 -36.05 -22.81
CA ALA A 16 23.08 -35.59 -21.42
C ALA A 16 22.95 -34.06 -21.30
N CYS A 17 23.59 -33.29 -22.19
CA CYS A 17 23.43 -31.84 -22.23
C CYS A 17 22.01 -31.38 -22.62
N LEU A 18 21.31 -32.13 -23.49
CA LEU A 18 19.91 -31.85 -23.84
C LEU A 18 18.94 -32.13 -22.67
N SER A 19 19.26 -33.05 -21.76
CA SER A 19 18.44 -33.30 -20.55
C SER A 19 18.59 -32.26 -19.44
N ALA A 20 19.57 -31.34 -19.56
CA ALA A 20 19.79 -30.26 -18.59
C ALA A 20 18.98 -28.98 -18.88
N CYS A 21 18.27 -28.92 -20.00
CA CYS A 21 17.36 -27.81 -20.32
C CYS A 21 16.06 -27.97 -19.53
N ALA A 22 15.97 -27.31 -18.38
CA ALA A 22 14.79 -27.35 -17.52
C ALA A 22 13.71 -26.37 -18.00
N ALA A 23 12.52 -26.89 -18.27
CA ALA A 23 11.30 -26.07 -18.34
C ALA A 23 10.96 -25.53 -16.95
N ALA A 24 10.22 -24.42 -16.89
CA ALA A 24 9.70 -23.93 -15.61
C ALA A 24 8.91 -25.05 -14.89
N PRO A 25 9.17 -25.29 -13.60
CA PRO A 25 8.57 -26.41 -12.88
C PRO A 25 7.05 -26.23 -12.80
N ASP A 26 6.31 -27.33 -13.01
CA ASP A 26 4.87 -27.37 -12.73
C ASP A 26 4.67 -27.24 -11.22
N LEU A 27 4.05 -26.14 -10.79
CA LEU A 27 3.76 -25.86 -9.39
C LEU A 27 2.55 -26.68 -8.88
N GLY A 28 1.92 -27.47 -9.75
CA GLY A 28 0.77 -28.31 -9.41
C GLY A 28 -0.50 -27.51 -9.22
N ALA A 29 -1.47 -28.13 -8.52
CA ALA A 29 -2.75 -27.49 -8.25
C ALA A 29 -2.58 -26.27 -7.33
N ARG A 30 -3.30 -25.18 -7.64
CA ARG A 30 -3.34 -23.99 -6.79
C ARG A 30 -3.83 -24.36 -5.38
N PRO A 31 -3.31 -23.72 -4.31
CA PRO A 31 -3.84 -23.91 -2.96
C PRO A 31 -5.34 -23.64 -2.93
N ALA A 32 -6.11 -24.58 -2.37
CA ALA A 32 -7.54 -24.41 -2.18
C ALA A 32 -7.80 -23.59 -0.91
N LEU A 33 -8.65 -22.56 -1.01
CA LEU A 33 -9.14 -21.86 0.17
C LEU A 33 -9.99 -22.79 1.03
N ARG A 34 -9.90 -22.63 2.35
CA ARG A 34 -10.77 -23.34 3.30
C ARG A 34 -12.23 -22.97 3.05
N SER A 35 -13.12 -23.95 3.07
CA SER A 35 -14.55 -23.70 2.96
C SER A 35 -15.10 -23.07 4.24
N ALA A 36 -16.12 -22.22 4.14
CA ALA A 36 -16.74 -21.57 5.29
C ALA A 36 -17.20 -22.55 6.40
N PRO A 37 -17.82 -23.72 6.10
CA PRO A 37 -18.17 -24.69 7.13
C PRO A 37 -16.96 -25.24 7.90
N SER A 38 -15.78 -25.28 7.28
CA SER A 38 -14.56 -25.78 7.94
C SER A 38 -14.04 -24.86 9.04
N VAL A 39 -14.57 -23.64 9.19
CA VAL A 39 -14.19 -22.66 10.22
C VAL A 39 -14.95 -22.89 11.53
N ALA A 40 -15.98 -23.76 11.55
CA ALA A 40 -16.77 -24.10 12.74
C ALA A 40 -17.35 -22.87 13.49
N ALA A 41 -17.71 -21.81 12.76
CA ALA A 41 -18.22 -20.55 13.33
C ALA A 41 -19.74 -20.56 13.56
N GLU A 42 -20.42 -21.66 13.26
CA GLU A 42 -21.88 -21.79 13.23
C GLU A 42 -22.56 -21.44 14.56
N ARG A 43 -21.88 -21.65 15.69
CA ARG A 43 -22.41 -21.34 17.03
C ARG A 43 -22.11 -19.91 17.47
N THR A 44 -20.90 -19.42 17.19
CA THR A 44 -20.47 -18.07 17.56
C THR A 44 -21.16 -16.99 16.72
N LEU A 45 -21.41 -17.31 15.45
CA LEU A 45 -22.12 -16.44 14.51
C LEU A 45 -23.59 -16.88 14.31
N ALA A 46 -24.12 -17.71 15.21
CA ALA A 46 -25.52 -18.14 15.17
C ALA A 46 -26.44 -16.92 15.34
N GLY A 47 -27.20 -16.57 14.30
CA GLY A 47 -28.13 -15.43 14.30
C GLY A 47 -28.29 -14.79 12.92
N ASP A 48 -28.92 -13.60 12.86
CA ASP A 48 -29.11 -12.81 11.62
C ASP A 48 -27.79 -12.47 10.89
N ALA A 49 -26.64 -12.65 11.54
CA ALA A 49 -25.31 -12.57 10.94
C ALA A 49 -25.10 -13.54 9.76
N THR A 50 -25.85 -14.64 9.71
CA THR A 50 -25.83 -15.59 8.57
C THR A 50 -26.57 -15.08 7.33
N ALA A 51 -27.42 -14.06 7.47
CA ALA A 51 -28.11 -13.38 6.37
C ALA A 51 -27.41 -12.08 5.95
N ALA A 52 -26.39 -11.63 6.69
CA ALA A 52 -25.64 -10.43 6.34
C ALA A 52 -24.87 -10.69 5.03
N ALA A 53 -25.26 -9.97 3.98
CA ALA A 53 -24.54 -9.98 2.72
C ALA A 53 -23.09 -9.53 2.95
N TRP A 54 -22.15 -10.11 2.19
CA TRP A 54 -20.78 -9.62 2.18
C TRP A 54 -20.78 -8.11 1.89
N PRO A 55 -20.06 -7.27 2.67
CA PRO A 55 -20.11 -5.83 2.49
C PRO A 55 -19.74 -5.46 1.06
N ALA A 56 -20.67 -4.82 0.35
CA ALA A 56 -20.39 -4.27 -0.97
C ALA A 56 -19.50 -3.03 -0.84
N GLY A 57 -18.98 -2.55 -1.98
CA GLY A 57 -18.30 -1.25 -2.00
C GLY A 57 -19.21 -0.16 -1.44
N GLY A 58 -18.70 0.66 -0.52
CA GLY A 58 -19.47 1.73 0.12
C GLY A 58 -20.19 1.36 1.42
N TRP A 59 -19.81 0.26 2.09
CA TRP A 59 -20.36 -0.19 3.39
C TRP A 59 -20.51 0.90 4.46
N TRP A 60 -19.66 1.93 4.43
CA TRP A 60 -19.72 3.04 5.39
C TRP A 60 -20.99 3.88 5.29
N ARG A 61 -21.72 3.81 4.16
CA ARG A 61 -22.98 4.54 3.96
C ARG A 61 -24.10 4.01 4.85
N ASP A 62 -24.01 2.76 5.29
CA ASP A 62 -25.01 2.13 6.16
C ASP A 62 -25.07 2.77 7.56
N TYR A 63 -24.02 3.51 7.96
CA TYR A 63 -23.99 4.28 9.21
C TYR A 63 -24.80 5.59 9.14
N GLY A 64 -25.30 5.99 7.97
CA GLY A 64 -26.18 7.16 7.82
C GLY A 64 -25.51 8.53 8.04
N ASP A 65 -24.20 8.60 8.24
CA ASP A 65 -23.47 9.86 8.44
C ASP A 65 -22.89 10.38 7.11
N ALA A 66 -23.41 11.51 6.63
CA ALA A 66 -22.98 12.14 5.39
C ALA A 66 -21.54 12.70 5.46
N GLN A 67 -21.09 13.15 6.64
CA GLN A 67 -19.72 13.62 6.83
C GLN A 67 -18.74 12.45 6.77
N LEU A 68 -19.06 11.30 7.38
CA LEU A 68 -18.26 10.08 7.24
C LEU A 68 -18.11 9.67 5.77
N THR A 69 -19.24 9.66 5.05
CA THR A 69 -19.25 9.32 3.62
C THR A 69 -18.37 10.27 2.81
N ALA A 70 -18.49 11.58 3.04
CA ALA A 70 -17.70 12.59 2.36
C ALA A 70 -16.19 12.44 2.65
N LEU A 71 -15.80 12.18 3.90
CA LEU A 71 -14.41 11.97 4.29
C LEU A 71 -13.80 10.75 3.62
N ILE A 72 -14.53 9.63 3.57
CA ILE A 72 -14.04 8.42 2.91
C ILE A 72 -13.90 8.62 1.40
N GLU A 73 -14.89 9.26 0.75
CA GLU A 73 -14.84 9.56 -0.68
C GLU A 73 -13.76 10.61 -1.03
N GLU A 74 -13.46 11.54 -0.12
CA GLU A 74 -12.33 12.45 -0.23
C GLU A 74 -11.01 11.69 -0.14
N GLY A 75 -10.86 10.80 0.85
CA GLY A 75 -9.66 9.98 1.01
C GLY A 75 -9.38 9.05 -0.17
N LEU A 76 -10.41 8.35 -0.67
CA LEU A 76 -10.26 7.48 -1.84
C LEU A 76 -9.82 8.22 -3.11
N ARG A 77 -10.10 9.53 -3.22
CA ARG A 77 -9.67 10.37 -4.36
C ARG A 77 -8.34 11.07 -4.12
N GLY A 78 -8.04 11.46 -2.87
CA GLY A 78 -6.96 12.40 -2.53
C GLY A 78 -5.80 11.80 -1.75
N SER A 79 -5.92 10.60 -1.19
CA SER A 79 -4.89 10.03 -0.32
C SER A 79 -3.60 9.68 -1.08
N PRO A 80 -2.42 10.14 -0.62
CA PRO A 80 -1.13 9.77 -1.20
C PRO A 80 -0.87 8.26 -1.18
N ASP A 81 -1.30 7.55 -0.14
CA ASP A 81 -1.10 6.10 -0.02
C ASP A 81 -1.87 5.33 -1.10
N ALA A 82 -3.11 5.76 -1.40
CA ALA A 82 -3.89 5.23 -2.52
C ALA A 82 -3.22 5.52 -3.87
N ALA A 83 -2.66 6.72 -4.04
CA ALA A 83 -1.93 7.10 -5.25
C ALA A 83 -0.64 6.26 -5.44
N ILE A 84 0.09 6.00 -4.36
CA ILE A 84 1.28 5.13 -4.36
C ILE A 84 0.91 3.71 -4.76
N ALA A 85 -0.15 3.14 -4.20
CA ALA A 85 -0.60 1.79 -4.54
C ALA A 85 -1.00 1.69 -6.02
N ALA A 86 -1.77 2.66 -6.54
CA ALA A 86 -2.12 2.73 -7.95
C ALA A 86 -0.89 2.91 -8.87
N ALA A 87 0.12 3.65 -8.43
CA ALA A 87 1.37 3.80 -9.18
C ALA A 87 2.17 2.49 -9.24
N ARG A 88 2.25 1.74 -8.14
CA ARG A 88 2.89 0.41 -8.10
C ARG A 88 2.19 -0.58 -9.04
N PHE A 89 0.86 -0.55 -9.09
CA PHE A 89 0.11 -1.36 -10.05
C PHE A 89 0.46 -1.00 -11.51
N ARG A 90 0.50 0.29 -11.86
CA ARG A 90 0.92 0.73 -13.21
C ARG A 90 2.36 0.32 -13.54
N MET A 91 3.27 0.39 -12.58
CA MET A 91 4.66 -0.07 -12.76
C MET A 91 4.70 -1.57 -13.08
N ALA A 92 3.96 -2.39 -12.32
CA ALA A 92 3.89 -3.83 -12.54
C ALA A 92 3.29 -4.18 -13.92
N GLN A 93 2.27 -3.44 -14.37
CA GLN A 93 1.75 -3.59 -15.74
C GLN A 93 2.81 -3.28 -16.80
N GLY A 94 3.58 -2.20 -16.62
CA GLY A 94 4.68 -1.86 -17.53
C GLY A 94 5.77 -2.95 -17.57
N MET A 95 6.08 -3.56 -16.43
CA MET A 95 7.01 -4.69 -16.36
C MET A 95 6.46 -5.93 -17.07
N ALA A 96 5.16 -6.24 -16.93
CA ALA A 96 4.51 -7.31 -17.67
C ALA A 96 4.53 -7.06 -19.19
N GLN A 97 4.30 -5.80 -19.62
CA GLN A 97 4.42 -5.42 -21.02
C GLN A 97 5.84 -5.60 -21.55
N ALA A 98 6.86 -5.18 -20.80
CA ALA A 98 8.26 -5.36 -21.16
C ALA A 98 8.65 -6.85 -21.26
N ALA A 99 8.18 -7.68 -20.32
CA ALA A 99 8.37 -9.13 -20.38
C ALA A 99 7.69 -9.75 -21.61
N GLY A 100 6.52 -9.24 -21.99
CA GLY A 100 5.82 -9.67 -23.20
C GLY A 100 6.55 -9.29 -24.50
N ALA A 101 7.23 -8.15 -24.53
CA ALA A 101 8.01 -7.71 -25.69
C ALA A 101 9.16 -8.67 -26.03
N ALA A 102 9.73 -9.38 -25.03
CA ALA A 102 10.78 -10.38 -25.24
C ALA A 102 10.32 -11.63 -26.01
N LEU A 103 9.00 -11.82 -26.18
CA LEU A 103 8.42 -12.90 -27.01
C LEU A 103 8.23 -12.49 -28.48
N LEU A 104 8.51 -11.23 -28.82
CA LEU A 104 8.36 -10.69 -30.17
C LEU A 104 9.74 -10.41 -30.79
N PRO A 105 9.85 -10.38 -32.13
CA PRO A 105 11.05 -9.86 -32.78
C PRO A 105 11.29 -8.40 -32.36
N SER A 106 12.52 -8.07 -31.98
CA SER A 106 12.94 -6.70 -31.76
C SER A 106 13.62 -6.14 -33.02
N VAL A 107 13.41 -4.85 -33.24
CA VAL A 107 14.02 -4.12 -34.35
C VAL A 107 14.71 -2.87 -33.79
N ASP A 108 16.03 -2.79 -33.97
CA ASP A 108 16.84 -1.67 -33.51
C ASP A 108 17.48 -0.94 -34.71
N ALA A 109 17.25 0.36 -34.81
CA ALA A 109 17.99 1.23 -35.72
C ALA A 109 19.14 1.91 -34.98
N ARG A 110 20.36 1.84 -35.53
CA ARG A 110 21.54 2.51 -34.99
C ARG A 110 22.24 3.29 -36.09
N ALA A 111 22.69 4.49 -35.77
CA ALA A 111 23.49 5.32 -36.66
C ALA A 111 24.62 5.97 -35.86
N GLN A 112 25.83 5.93 -36.41
CA GLN A 112 27.02 6.56 -35.85
C GLN A 112 27.83 7.21 -36.97
N ALA A 113 28.49 8.33 -36.67
CA ALA A 113 29.42 9.00 -37.55
C ALA A 113 30.53 9.65 -36.72
N GLY A 114 31.73 9.73 -37.27
CA GLY A 114 32.87 10.31 -36.59
C GLY A 114 34.12 10.32 -37.45
N LEU A 115 35.25 10.61 -36.80
CA LEU A 115 36.56 10.59 -37.42
C LEU A 115 37.40 9.48 -36.76
N GLU A 116 38.05 8.66 -37.57
CA GLU A 116 38.97 7.63 -37.08
C GLU A 116 40.35 7.84 -37.67
N LYS A 117 41.40 7.68 -36.85
CA LYS A 117 42.80 7.71 -37.29
C LYS A 117 43.49 6.43 -36.86
N GLN A 118 43.76 5.57 -37.83
CA GLN A 118 44.41 4.31 -37.57
C GLN A 118 45.92 4.50 -37.31
N SER A 119 46.43 3.85 -36.26
CA SER A 119 47.86 3.88 -35.93
C SER A 119 48.67 3.07 -36.94
N LYS A 120 49.80 3.64 -37.40
CA LYS A 120 50.72 2.97 -38.33
C LYS A 120 51.57 1.86 -37.68
N ASN A 121 51.44 1.68 -36.36
CA ASN A 121 52.18 0.67 -35.59
C ASN A 121 51.35 -0.59 -35.28
N LEU A 122 50.20 -0.78 -35.94
CA LEU A 122 49.27 -1.89 -35.68
C LEU A 122 49.60 -3.21 -36.41
N GLY A 123 50.83 -3.37 -36.91
CA GLY A 123 51.25 -4.57 -37.65
C GLY A 123 50.81 -4.63 -39.12
N ILE A 124 50.05 -3.66 -39.60
CA ILE A 124 49.80 -3.44 -41.03
C ILE A 124 50.94 -2.56 -41.58
N PRO A 125 51.59 -2.92 -42.71
CA PRO A 125 52.67 -2.11 -43.26
C PRO A 125 52.21 -0.65 -43.48
N PRO A 126 52.98 0.36 -43.03
CA PRO A 126 52.54 1.77 -42.99
C PRO A 126 52.05 2.35 -44.32
N GLN A 127 52.52 1.81 -45.44
CA GLN A 127 52.11 2.21 -46.78
C GLN A 127 50.65 1.87 -47.12
N PHE A 128 50.01 0.95 -46.38
CA PHE A 128 48.61 0.57 -46.58
C PHE A 128 47.66 1.23 -45.56
N VAL A 129 48.17 2.07 -44.66
CA VAL A 129 47.37 2.76 -43.63
C VAL A 129 47.01 4.18 -44.12
N PRO A 130 45.71 4.52 -44.24
CA PRO A 130 45.27 5.86 -44.60
C PRO A 130 45.89 6.94 -43.70
N SER A 131 46.32 8.05 -44.29
CA SER A 131 46.98 9.14 -43.55
C SER A 131 45.97 10.20 -43.12
N GLY A 132 46.11 10.70 -41.89
CA GLY A 132 45.20 11.70 -41.32
C GLY A 132 43.95 11.10 -40.68
N TRP A 133 43.00 11.95 -40.31
CA TRP A 133 41.68 11.55 -39.84
C TRP A 133 40.82 11.16 -41.03
N GLN A 134 40.10 10.04 -40.92
CA GLN A 134 39.19 9.53 -41.93
C GLN A 134 37.75 9.68 -41.44
N ASP A 135 36.86 10.14 -42.31
CA ASP A 135 35.42 10.12 -42.05
C ASP A 135 34.93 8.67 -42.00
N VAL A 136 34.30 8.30 -40.88
CA VAL A 136 33.66 7.00 -40.70
C VAL A 136 32.19 7.21 -40.35
N GLY A 137 31.33 6.39 -40.95
CA GLY A 137 29.90 6.43 -40.72
C GLY A 137 29.29 5.05 -40.91
N GLN A 138 28.36 4.69 -40.04
CA GLN A 138 27.62 3.44 -40.14
C GLN A 138 26.17 3.68 -39.73
N ALA A 139 25.24 3.20 -40.55
CA ALA A 139 23.84 3.05 -40.19
C ALA A 139 23.45 1.58 -40.34
N SER A 140 22.73 1.04 -39.35
CA SER A 140 22.28 -0.35 -39.35
C SER A 140 20.86 -0.46 -38.82
N LEU A 141 20.12 -1.42 -39.38
CA LEU A 141 18.85 -1.90 -38.85
C LEU A 141 19.07 -3.35 -38.44
N ASN A 142 18.89 -3.65 -37.15
CA ASN A 142 19.15 -4.96 -36.58
C ASN A 142 17.82 -5.59 -36.18
N LEU A 143 17.49 -6.74 -36.76
CA LEU A 143 16.37 -7.56 -36.34
C LEU A 143 16.90 -8.71 -35.49
N ALA A 144 16.40 -8.83 -34.26
CA ALA A 144 16.73 -9.91 -33.36
C ALA A 144 15.45 -10.63 -32.94
N PHE A 145 15.50 -11.96 -32.89
CA PHE A 145 14.38 -12.78 -32.44
C PHE A 145 14.90 -13.98 -31.67
N ASP A 146 14.53 -14.07 -30.39
CA ASP A 146 14.81 -15.21 -29.54
C ASP A 146 13.67 -16.22 -29.67
N ILE A 147 13.96 -17.37 -30.30
CA ILE A 147 12.98 -18.45 -30.41
C ILE A 147 12.91 -19.14 -29.04
N ASP A 148 11.81 -18.90 -28.32
CA ASP A 148 11.59 -19.44 -26.97
C ASP A 148 11.25 -20.94 -26.97
N LEU A 149 12.25 -21.75 -27.34
CA LEU A 149 12.18 -23.22 -27.44
C LEU A 149 11.91 -23.87 -26.08
N TRP A 150 12.48 -23.29 -25.02
CA TRP A 150 12.46 -23.87 -23.68
C TRP A 150 11.43 -23.21 -22.74
N GLY A 151 10.72 -22.17 -23.20
CA GLY A 151 9.65 -21.51 -22.44
C GLY A 151 10.14 -20.52 -21.38
N ARG A 152 11.41 -20.08 -21.45
CA ARG A 152 12.00 -19.12 -20.50
C ARG A 152 11.25 -17.79 -20.54
N ASN A 153 11.04 -17.24 -21.74
CA ASN A 153 10.43 -15.93 -21.91
C ASN A 153 8.92 -16.02 -21.58
N ARG A 154 8.25 -17.13 -21.94
CA ARG A 154 6.86 -17.40 -21.52
C ARG A 154 6.71 -17.49 -20.00
N ALA A 155 7.64 -18.16 -19.31
CA ALA A 155 7.63 -18.26 -17.87
C ALA A 155 7.87 -16.90 -17.19
N GLN A 156 8.79 -16.08 -17.72
CA GLN A 156 9.02 -14.71 -17.24
C GLN A 156 7.79 -13.82 -17.41
N LEU A 157 7.10 -13.90 -18.56
CA LEU A 157 5.84 -13.19 -18.77
C LEU A 157 4.77 -13.66 -17.78
N ALA A 158 4.61 -14.97 -17.59
CA ALA A 158 3.64 -15.51 -16.64
C ALA A 158 3.90 -15.04 -15.19
N ALA A 159 5.17 -14.95 -14.79
CA ALA A 159 5.57 -14.39 -13.51
C ALA A 159 5.20 -12.89 -13.42
N ALA A 160 5.57 -12.09 -14.41
CA ALA A 160 5.28 -10.65 -14.41
C ALA A 160 3.77 -10.34 -14.43
N ILE A 161 2.96 -11.16 -15.12
CA ILE A 161 1.49 -11.07 -15.07
C ILE A 161 0.98 -11.36 -13.66
N SER A 162 1.53 -12.40 -13.01
CA SER A 162 1.15 -12.77 -11.64
C SER A 162 1.52 -11.68 -10.64
N GLU A 163 2.67 -11.02 -10.81
CA GLU A 163 3.08 -9.86 -10.01
C GLU A 163 2.17 -8.65 -10.25
N ALA A 164 1.76 -8.38 -11.49
CA ALA A 164 0.80 -7.32 -11.79
C ALA A 164 -0.58 -7.58 -11.16
N GLU A 165 -1.02 -8.83 -11.15
CA GLU A 165 -2.26 -9.24 -10.48
C GLU A 165 -2.16 -9.11 -8.96
N ALA A 166 -1.01 -9.46 -8.36
CA ALA A 166 -0.76 -9.23 -6.95
C ALA A 166 -0.80 -7.72 -6.61
N ALA A 167 -0.15 -6.88 -7.42
CA ALA A 167 -0.15 -5.43 -7.25
C ALA A 167 -1.56 -4.82 -7.40
N ARG A 168 -2.43 -5.41 -8.23
CA ARG A 168 -3.85 -5.03 -8.31
C ARG A 168 -4.58 -5.29 -6.99
N ILE A 169 -4.37 -6.48 -6.40
CA ILE A 169 -4.97 -6.84 -5.11
C ILE A 169 -4.42 -5.96 -3.99
N GLU A 170 -3.14 -5.63 -4.01
CA GLU A 170 -2.54 -4.67 -3.06
C GLU A 170 -3.15 -3.27 -3.16
N GLN A 171 -3.48 -2.82 -4.38
CA GLN A 171 -4.22 -1.57 -4.57
C GLN A 171 -5.61 -1.62 -3.94
N ASP A 172 -6.35 -2.72 -4.15
CA ASP A 172 -7.67 -2.92 -3.53
C ASP A 172 -7.57 -2.96 -1.99
N LEU A 173 -6.53 -3.64 -1.46
CA LEU A 173 -6.25 -3.70 -0.03
C LEU A 173 -5.89 -2.33 0.56
N ALA A 174 -5.11 -1.52 -0.14
CA ALA A 174 -4.80 -0.16 0.29
C ALA A 174 -6.07 0.69 0.38
N GLY A 175 -6.99 0.55 -0.59
CA GLY A 175 -8.32 1.18 -0.52
C GLY A 175 -9.12 0.71 0.69
N LEU A 176 -9.13 -0.59 0.97
CA LEU A 176 -9.80 -1.13 2.16
C LEU A 176 -9.20 -0.56 3.46
N MET A 177 -7.88 -0.63 3.63
CA MET A 177 -7.18 -0.11 4.81
C MET A 177 -7.42 1.37 5.03
N LEU A 178 -7.47 2.16 3.95
CA LEU A 178 -7.77 3.58 4.03
C LEU A 178 -9.21 3.82 4.51
N THR A 179 -10.19 3.14 3.90
CA THR A 179 -11.61 3.30 4.25
C THR A 179 -11.88 2.88 5.70
N THR A 180 -11.30 1.77 6.15
CA THR A 180 -11.45 1.29 7.53
C THR A 180 -10.69 2.18 8.51
N GLY A 181 -9.49 2.65 8.16
CA GLY A 181 -8.72 3.59 8.98
C GLY A 181 -9.44 4.91 9.22
N ILE A 182 -10.06 5.48 8.18
CA ILE A 182 -10.89 6.70 8.31
C ILE A 182 -12.11 6.42 9.19
N ALA A 183 -12.83 5.32 8.94
CA ALA A 183 -14.02 4.97 9.71
C ALA A 183 -13.71 4.73 11.20
N THR A 184 -12.61 4.04 11.52
CA THR A 184 -12.15 3.84 12.89
C THR A 184 -11.79 5.16 13.58
N ALA A 185 -11.00 6.02 12.92
CA ALA A 185 -10.67 7.33 13.48
C ALA A 185 -11.91 8.22 13.68
N TYR A 186 -12.91 8.10 12.80
CA TYR A 186 -14.18 8.82 12.92
C TYR A 186 -15.04 8.31 14.08
N ALA A 187 -15.07 6.99 14.29
CA ALA A 187 -15.72 6.38 15.45
C ALA A 187 -15.04 6.80 16.76
N ASP A 188 -13.70 6.84 16.78
CA ASP A 188 -12.93 7.34 17.92
C ASP A 188 -13.22 8.82 18.20
N LEU A 189 -13.36 9.64 17.16
CA LEU A 189 -13.77 11.03 17.30
C LEU A 189 -15.15 11.14 17.97
N ALA A 190 -16.11 10.31 17.56
CA ALA A 190 -17.45 10.29 18.17
C ALA A 190 -17.38 9.91 19.65
N ARG A 191 -16.59 8.89 19.99
CA ARG A 191 -16.33 8.45 21.37
C ARG A 191 -15.71 9.57 22.21
N LEU A 192 -14.73 10.29 21.67
CA LEU A 192 -14.07 11.41 22.37
C LEU A 192 -15.03 12.56 22.65
N TYR A 193 -15.96 12.88 21.75
CA TYR A 193 -16.99 13.88 22.02
C TYR A 193 -17.96 13.44 23.12
N ALA A 194 -18.35 12.15 23.15
CA ALA A 194 -19.17 11.62 24.24
C ALA A 194 -18.44 11.67 25.58
N GLU A 195 -17.15 11.33 25.60
CA GLU A 195 -16.29 11.42 26.79
C GLU A 195 -16.13 12.87 27.27
N ARG A 196 -15.92 13.81 26.35
CA ARG A 196 -15.87 15.25 26.63
C ARG A 196 -17.13 15.75 27.31
N ASP A 197 -18.31 15.33 26.84
CA ASP A 197 -19.59 15.74 27.44
C ASP A 197 -19.72 15.25 28.89
N VAL A 198 -19.27 14.02 29.17
CA VAL A 198 -19.22 13.47 30.54
C VAL A 198 -18.24 14.26 31.42
N LEU A 199 -17.05 14.59 30.91
CA LEU A 199 -16.05 15.36 31.64
C LEU A 199 -16.48 16.81 31.89
N ALA A 200 -17.18 17.43 30.94
CA ALA A 200 -17.76 18.75 31.12
C ALA A 200 -18.80 18.74 32.26
N ALA A 201 -19.70 17.75 32.28
CA ALA A 201 -20.65 17.58 33.39
C ALA A 201 -19.93 17.29 34.73
N ALA A 202 -18.81 16.56 34.70
CA ALA A 202 -18.00 16.32 35.89
C ALA A 202 -17.37 17.61 36.42
N VAL A 203 -16.87 18.51 35.55
CA VAL A 203 -16.36 19.83 35.96
C VAL A 203 -17.46 20.65 36.65
N ASP A 204 -18.66 20.70 36.09
CA ASP A 204 -19.79 21.41 36.67
C ASP A 204 -20.17 20.85 38.05
N LEU A 205 -20.17 19.52 38.17
CA LEU A 205 -20.41 18.84 39.44
C LEU A 205 -19.34 19.20 40.49
N ARG A 206 -18.04 19.18 40.12
CA ARG A 206 -16.96 19.56 41.05
C ARG A 206 -17.07 21.01 41.49
N LEU A 207 -17.44 21.92 40.59
CA LEU A 207 -17.69 23.32 40.92
C LEU A 207 -18.87 23.47 41.90
N ALA A 208 -19.97 22.74 41.68
CA ALA A 208 -21.11 22.76 42.59
C ALA A 208 -20.75 22.20 43.98
N THR A 209 -20.01 21.10 44.04
CA THR A 209 -19.52 20.53 45.31
C THR A 209 -18.60 21.50 46.04
N GLN A 210 -17.66 22.14 45.34
CA GLN A 210 -16.76 23.11 45.93
C GLN A 210 -17.51 24.31 46.53
N ARG A 211 -18.54 24.82 45.84
CA ARG A 211 -19.43 25.87 46.38
C ARG A 211 -20.16 25.41 47.64
N LEU A 212 -20.76 24.23 47.62
CA LEU A 212 -21.48 23.67 48.77
C LEU A 212 -20.58 23.51 50.00
N VAL A 213 -19.39 22.94 49.82
CA VAL A 213 -18.41 22.77 50.91
C VAL A 213 -17.94 24.14 51.42
N SER A 214 -17.68 25.10 50.53
CA SER A 214 -17.34 26.47 50.93
C SER A 214 -18.44 27.12 51.79
N ASP A 215 -19.71 26.93 51.42
CA ASP A 215 -20.85 27.47 52.17
C ASP A 215 -20.99 26.84 53.56
N ARG A 216 -20.77 25.52 53.66
CA ARG A 216 -20.79 24.77 54.93
C ARG A 216 -19.63 25.13 55.85
N VAL A 217 -18.42 25.31 55.31
CA VAL A 217 -17.26 25.79 56.10
C VAL A 217 -17.52 27.20 56.64
N ARG A 218 -18.07 28.13 55.84
CA ARG A 218 -18.46 29.47 56.33
C ARG A 218 -19.52 29.42 57.42
N SER A 219 -20.39 28.40 57.39
CA SER A 219 -21.42 28.16 58.39
C SER A 219 -20.92 27.38 59.60
N GLY A 220 -19.63 26.99 59.64
CA GLY A 220 -19.02 26.23 60.73
C GLY A 220 -19.40 24.74 60.78
N LEU A 221 -19.98 24.20 59.70
CA LEU A 221 -20.45 22.81 59.62
C LEU A 221 -19.38 21.82 59.11
N ASP A 222 -18.38 22.32 58.40
CA ASP A 222 -17.30 21.54 57.77
C ASP A 222 -15.92 22.17 58.08
N THR A 223 -14.83 21.47 57.74
CA THR A 223 -13.45 21.88 58.03
C THR A 223 -12.73 22.55 56.84
N ARG A 224 -11.68 23.33 57.12
CA ARG A 224 -10.81 23.89 56.07
C ARG A 224 -10.08 22.83 55.25
N ALA A 225 -9.84 21.64 55.81
CA ALA A 225 -9.22 20.53 55.10
C ALA A 225 -10.14 20.00 53.99
N GLU A 226 -11.44 19.82 54.29
CA GLU A 226 -12.45 19.41 53.31
C GLU A 226 -12.62 20.44 52.19
N LEU A 227 -12.60 21.74 52.50
CA LEU A 227 -12.59 22.79 51.47
C LEU A 227 -11.35 22.69 50.56
N LYS A 228 -10.16 22.45 51.11
CA LYS A 228 -8.95 22.27 50.29
C LYS A 228 -8.99 21.04 49.41
N GLN A 229 -9.61 19.95 49.88
CA GLN A 229 -9.82 18.77 49.06
C GLN A 229 -10.83 19.04 47.93
N ALA A 230 -11.92 19.75 48.20
CA ALA A 230 -12.88 20.14 47.17
C ALA A 230 -12.26 21.10 46.14
N ASP A 231 -11.49 22.11 46.60
CA ASP A 231 -10.74 23.04 45.74
C ASP A 231 -9.79 22.30 44.79
N ALA A 232 -9.07 21.28 45.27
CA ALA A 232 -8.12 20.50 44.48
C ALA A 232 -8.79 19.62 43.41
N SER A 233 -10.06 19.24 43.59
CA SER A 233 -10.79 18.38 42.64
C SER A 233 -11.21 19.10 41.35
N VAL A 234 -11.42 20.41 41.40
CA VAL A 234 -11.81 21.24 40.24
C VAL A 234 -10.71 21.32 39.17
N PRO A 235 -9.44 21.69 39.48
CA PRO A 235 -8.40 21.75 38.48
C PRO A 235 -8.09 20.37 37.88
N GLN A 236 -8.21 19.28 38.65
CA GLN A 236 -8.07 17.93 38.10
C GLN A 236 -9.12 17.63 37.03
N ALA A 237 -10.40 17.87 37.33
CA ALA A 237 -11.47 17.65 36.35
C ALA A 237 -11.31 18.53 35.09
N ARG A 238 -10.80 19.77 35.26
CA ARG A 238 -10.49 20.66 34.13
C ARG A 238 -9.32 20.16 33.29
N ALA A 239 -8.30 19.57 33.92
CA ALA A 239 -7.17 18.97 33.22
C ALA A 239 -7.62 17.78 32.38
N ASP A 240 -8.47 16.91 32.92
CA ASP A 240 -9.04 15.78 32.20
C ASP A 240 -9.85 16.24 30.98
N LEU A 241 -10.71 17.26 31.14
CA LEU A 241 -11.46 17.85 30.02
C LEU A 241 -10.54 18.44 28.93
N ALA A 242 -9.50 19.18 29.33
CA ALA A 242 -8.56 19.78 28.40
C ALA A 242 -7.76 18.72 27.62
N ALA A 243 -7.39 17.61 28.26
CA ALA A 243 -6.73 16.49 27.61
C ALA A 243 -7.64 15.82 26.56
N THR A 244 -8.95 15.68 26.84
CA THR A 244 -9.90 15.17 25.85
C THR A 244 -10.11 16.14 24.69
N ASP A 245 -10.13 17.46 24.94
CA ASP A 245 -10.19 18.47 23.87
C ASP A 245 -8.96 18.39 22.94
N GLU A 246 -7.76 18.16 23.49
CA GLU A 246 -6.54 17.91 22.72
C GLU A 246 -6.62 16.62 21.90
N ALA A 247 -7.15 15.54 22.48
CA ALA A 247 -7.35 14.28 21.77
C ALA A 247 -8.32 14.46 20.58
N ILE A 248 -9.42 15.21 20.76
CA ILE A 248 -10.35 15.56 19.68
C ILE A 248 -9.62 16.29 18.54
N ALA A 249 -8.82 17.30 18.87
CA ALA A 249 -8.05 18.05 17.87
C ALA A 249 -7.07 17.14 17.11
N THR A 250 -6.38 16.26 17.84
CA THR A 250 -5.42 15.30 17.28
C THR A 250 -6.10 14.32 16.33
N THR A 251 -7.23 13.73 16.72
CA THR A 251 -8.00 12.81 15.86
C THR A 251 -8.52 13.50 14.61
N ARG A 252 -8.93 14.78 14.69
CA ARG A 252 -9.32 15.56 13.51
C ARG A 252 -8.15 15.76 12.54
N HIS A 253 -6.95 16.04 13.05
CA HIS A 253 -5.75 16.12 12.22
C HIS A 253 -5.35 14.76 11.63
N GLN A 254 -5.51 13.66 12.38
CA GLN A 254 -5.29 12.31 11.88
C GLN A 254 -6.20 11.99 10.70
N ILE A 255 -7.50 12.29 10.80
CA ILE A 255 -8.45 12.11 9.70
C ILE A 255 -8.05 12.97 8.50
N ALA A 256 -7.66 14.23 8.72
CA ALA A 256 -7.18 15.12 7.65
C ALA A 256 -5.94 14.54 6.93
N ALA A 257 -5.00 13.97 7.67
CA ALA A 257 -3.82 13.33 7.09
C ALA A 257 -4.19 12.09 6.27
N LEU A 258 -5.10 11.24 6.77
CA LEU A 258 -5.57 10.04 6.05
C LEU A 258 -6.21 10.39 4.70
N ILE A 259 -7.00 11.46 4.65
CA ILE A 259 -7.65 11.92 3.41
C ILE A 259 -6.69 12.70 2.48
N GLY A 260 -5.42 12.86 2.85
CA GLY A 260 -4.42 13.57 2.06
C GLY A 260 -4.53 15.10 2.12
N ALA A 261 -5.22 15.64 3.12
CA ALA A 261 -5.42 17.07 3.31
C ALA A 261 -4.47 17.64 4.38
N GLY A 262 -4.31 18.97 4.37
CA GLY A 262 -3.59 19.69 5.43
C GLY A 262 -4.35 19.74 6.76
N PRO A 263 -3.70 20.11 7.87
CA PRO A 263 -4.31 20.11 9.20
C PRO A 263 -5.56 20.99 9.32
N ASP A 264 -5.63 22.10 8.57
CA ASP A 264 -6.79 23.00 8.54
C ASP A 264 -8.09 22.30 8.09
N ARG A 265 -7.99 21.27 7.23
CA ARG A 265 -9.15 20.45 6.87
C ARG A 265 -9.72 19.76 8.10
N GLY A 266 -8.88 19.35 9.05
CA GLY A 266 -9.30 18.80 10.34
C GLY A 266 -10.18 19.76 11.14
N LEU A 267 -9.91 21.07 11.09
CA LEU A 267 -10.70 22.11 11.75
C LEU A 267 -12.12 22.27 11.20
N THR A 268 -12.39 21.73 10.01
CA THR A 268 -13.74 21.73 9.41
C THR A 268 -14.53 20.45 9.70
N ILE A 269 -13.90 19.41 10.26
CA ILE A 269 -14.58 18.16 10.65
C ILE A 269 -15.43 18.43 11.88
N ALA A 270 -16.75 18.35 11.75
CA ALA A 270 -17.69 18.56 12.83
C ALA A 270 -17.78 17.33 13.75
N ARG A 271 -18.43 17.50 14.90
CA ARG A 271 -18.82 16.39 15.79
C ARG A 271 -19.60 15.34 15.00
N PRO A 272 -19.23 14.04 15.07
CA PRO A 272 -19.99 12.97 14.43
C PRO A 272 -21.44 12.89 14.91
N ALA A 273 -22.34 12.58 13.98
CA ALA A 273 -23.77 12.39 14.23
C ALA A 273 -24.15 10.94 13.89
N LEU A 274 -23.46 9.99 14.52
CA LEU A 274 -23.76 8.57 14.36
C LEU A 274 -25.16 8.30 14.92
N ALA A 275 -26.04 7.76 14.07
CA ALA A 275 -27.40 7.37 14.42
C ALA A 275 -27.44 6.03 15.16
#